data_AF-A0A6P1XZG5-F1
#
_entry.id   AF-A0A6P1XZG5-F1
#
_cell.length_a   1.000
_cell.length_b   1.000
_cell.length_c   1.000
_cell.angle_alpha   90.00
_cell.angle_beta   90.00
_cell.angle_gamma   90.00
#
_symmetry.space_group_name_H-M   'P 1'
#
loop_
_entity.id
_entity.type
_entity.pdbx_description
1 polymer ?
#
loop_
_entity_poly.entity_id
_entity_poly.type
_entity_poly.pdbx_seq_one_letter_code
_entity_poly.pdbx_strand_id
1 'polypeptide(L)'
;MLRHWTKELNQVDRYLYDIEQKGCFAKNLNYKIILVSSELRNFAKSKVGQFDKADKHLYTRSQNANISIYVYQWSDIIAENRRRLSFLGNALKVKDTNIQKFIKEKYPDYGIKKAVLLDE
;
A
#
# COMPACT_ATOMS: atom_id res chain seq x y z
N MET A 1 8.66 -24.71 -6.41
CA MET A 1 8.80 -23.31 -5.91
C MET A 1 7.47 -22.80 -5.31
N LEU A 2 6.97 -23.43 -4.22
CA LEU A 2 5.58 -23.28 -3.72
C LEU A 2 5.44 -22.86 -2.24
N ARG A 3 6.54 -22.60 -1.50
CA ARG A 3 6.51 -22.50 -0.02
C ARG A 3 6.62 -21.10 0.60
N HIS A 4 6.77 -20.02 -0.17
CA HIS A 4 7.18 -18.72 0.41
C HIS A 4 6.02 -17.95 1.07
N TRP A 5 4.83 -17.97 0.49
CA TRP A 5 3.70 -17.17 0.96
C TRP A 5 3.05 -17.65 2.26
N THR A 6 3.05 -18.97 2.50
CA THR A 6 2.69 -19.51 3.81
C THR A 6 3.66 -19.03 4.89
N LYS A 7 4.94 -18.83 4.55
CA LYS A 7 5.93 -18.32 5.50
C LYS A 7 5.70 -16.84 5.82
N GLU A 8 5.37 -16.02 4.82
CA GLU A 8 5.15 -14.57 5.02
C GLU A 8 3.90 -14.29 5.88
N LEU A 9 2.77 -14.95 5.61
CA LEU A 9 1.58 -14.81 6.46
C LEU A 9 1.85 -15.34 7.88
N ASN A 10 2.49 -16.51 8.01
CA ASN A 10 2.88 -17.05 9.30
C ASN A 10 3.87 -16.14 10.05
N GLN A 11 4.73 -15.42 9.32
CA GLN A 11 5.68 -14.47 9.90
C GLN A 11 4.94 -13.28 10.48
N VAL A 12 3.94 -12.75 9.78
CA VAL A 12 3.10 -11.66 10.29
C VAL A 12 2.25 -12.12 11.47
N ASP A 13 1.72 -13.34 11.44
CA ASP A 13 1.00 -13.93 12.58
C ASP A 13 1.91 -14.09 13.81
N ARG A 14 3.17 -14.51 13.62
CA ARG A 14 4.18 -14.54 14.69
C ARG A 14 4.50 -13.16 15.23
N TYR A 15 4.67 -12.17 14.36
CA TYR A 15 4.89 -10.80 14.81
C TYR A 15 3.71 -10.26 15.58
N LEU A 16 2.47 -10.53 15.17
CA LEU A 16 1.30 -10.17 15.94
C LEU A 16 1.37 -10.78 17.35
N TYR A 17 1.62 -12.09 17.45
CA TYR A 17 1.73 -12.77 18.73
C TYR A 17 2.83 -12.18 19.61
N ASP A 18 4.03 -11.96 19.08
CA ASP A 18 5.14 -11.39 19.84
C ASP A 18 4.85 -9.96 20.32
N ILE A 19 4.21 -9.16 19.46
CA ILE A 19 3.77 -7.79 19.75
C ILE A 19 2.75 -7.84 20.88
N GLU A 20 1.74 -8.71 20.81
CA GLU A 20 0.73 -8.88 21.88
C GLU A 20 1.34 -9.29 23.22
N GLN A 21 2.35 -10.17 23.23
CA GLN A 21 2.96 -10.68 24.46
C GLN A 21 3.94 -9.69 25.09
N LYS A 22 4.71 -8.97 24.28
CA LYS A 22 5.84 -8.13 24.77
C LYS A 22 5.52 -6.63 24.74
N GLY A 23 4.52 -6.23 23.98
CA GLY A 23 4.19 -4.84 23.77
C GLY A 23 3.34 -4.26 24.90
N CYS A 24 3.61 -3.00 25.26
CA CYS A 24 2.74 -2.20 26.09
C CYS A 24 1.95 -1.25 25.19
N PHE A 25 0.68 -1.53 24.96
CA PHE A 25 -0.18 -0.70 24.10
C PHE A 25 -1.16 0.10 24.94
N ALA A 26 -1.28 1.39 24.60
CA ALA A 26 -2.35 2.20 25.11
C ALA A 26 -3.70 1.62 24.65
N LYS A 27 -4.61 1.32 25.59
CA LYS A 27 -5.90 0.65 25.33
C LYS A 27 -6.89 1.49 24.50
N ASN A 28 -6.64 2.79 24.38
CA ASN A 28 -7.46 3.73 23.62
C ASN A 28 -6.99 3.93 22.17
N LEU A 29 -5.91 3.27 21.75
CA LEU A 29 -5.38 3.38 20.39
C LEU A 29 -5.63 2.09 19.60
N ASN A 30 -5.83 2.26 18.29
CA ASN A 30 -5.90 1.18 17.32
C ASN A 30 -4.60 1.15 16.51
N TYR A 31 -3.97 -0.01 16.45
CA TYR A 31 -2.71 -0.23 15.76
C TYR A 31 -2.97 -1.02 14.47
N LYS A 32 -2.20 -0.68 13.44
CA LYS A 32 -2.28 -1.35 12.14
C LYS A 32 -0.92 -1.92 11.77
N ILE A 33 -0.85 -3.22 11.53
CA ILE A 33 0.29 -3.87 10.90
C ILE A 33 -0.03 -4.00 9.41
N ILE A 34 0.88 -3.55 8.56
CA ILE A 34 0.70 -3.57 7.11
C ILE A 34 1.80 -4.42 6.50
N LEU A 35 1.40 -5.55 5.92
CA LEU A 35 2.26 -6.35 5.04
C LEU A 35 2.09 -5.83 3.61
N VAL A 36 3.19 -5.41 3.00
CA VAL A 36 3.21 -4.95 1.61
C VAL A 36 4.06 -5.89 0.77
N SER A 37 3.54 -6.29 -0.38
CA SER A 37 4.19 -7.23 -1.28
C SER A 37 4.05 -6.83 -2.74
N SER A 38 4.91 -7.38 -3.60
CA SER A 38 4.80 -7.14 -5.05
C SER A 38 3.64 -7.94 -5.65
N GLU A 39 3.42 -9.19 -5.24
CA GLU A 39 2.40 -10.06 -5.81
C GLU A 39 1.75 -10.98 -4.77
N LEU A 40 0.42 -10.98 -4.66
CA LEU A 40 -0.31 -11.94 -3.82
C LEU A 40 -0.63 -13.24 -4.58
N ARG A 41 -0.21 -14.37 -4.03
CA ARG A 41 -0.62 -15.70 -4.52
C ARG A 41 -2.07 -16.02 -4.17
N ASN A 42 -2.67 -16.97 -4.92
CA ASN A 42 -4.06 -17.42 -4.75
C ASN A 42 -4.42 -17.79 -3.30
N PHE A 43 -3.48 -18.38 -2.55
CA PHE A 43 -3.68 -18.70 -1.13
C PHE A 43 -3.81 -17.46 -0.24
N ALA A 44 -2.98 -16.43 -0.44
CA ALA A 44 -3.10 -15.19 0.31
C ALA A 44 -4.39 -14.45 -0.09
N LYS A 45 -4.71 -14.43 -1.40
CA LYS A 45 -5.96 -13.87 -1.93
C LYS A 45 -7.21 -14.52 -1.36
N SER A 46 -7.18 -15.82 -1.05
CA SER A 46 -8.34 -16.51 -0.47
C SER A 46 -8.55 -16.22 1.02
N LYS A 47 -7.57 -15.61 1.71
CA LYS A 47 -7.62 -15.28 3.13
C LYS A 47 -7.86 -13.79 3.37
N VAL A 48 -7.18 -12.93 2.61
CA VAL A 48 -7.29 -11.47 2.72
C VAL A 48 -8.68 -11.02 2.25
N GLY A 49 -9.34 -10.15 3.02
CA GLY A 49 -10.69 -9.65 2.76
C GLY A 49 -11.82 -10.60 3.18
N GLN A 50 -11.51 -11.79 3.72
CA GLN A 50 -12.53 -12.70 4.26
C GLN A 50 -13.01 -12.29 5.64
N PHE A 51 -12.14 -11.64 6.43
CA PHE A 51 -12.47 -11.20 7.78
C PHE A 51 -13.54 -10.11 7.78
N ASP A 52 -13.46 -9.19 6.81
CA ASP A 52 -14.43 -8.12 6.62
C ASP A 52 -14.60 -7.85 5.13
N LYS A 53 -15.79 -8.13 4.59
CA LYS A 53 -16.07 -7.95 3.17
C LYS A 53 -16.05 -6.48 2.74
N ALA A 54 -16.22 -5.54 3.68
CA ALA A 54 -16.09 -4.11 3.40
C ALA A 54 -14.61 -3.69 3.27
N ASP A 55 -13.69 -4.44 3.88
CA ASP A 55 -12.26 -4.14 3.90
C ASP A 55 -11.45 -5.25 3.22
N LYS A 56 -11.36 -5.13 1.88
CA LYS A 56 -10.70 -6.10 1.01
C LYS A 56 -9.22 -6.35 1.31
N HIS A 57 -8.58 -5.52 2.13
CA HIS A 57 -7.16 -5.65 2.50
C HIS A 57 -6.97 -6.20 3.91
N LEU A 58 -8.05 -6.32 4.70
CA LEU A 58 -7.97 -6.82 6.05
C LEU A 58 -7.73 -8.34 6.03
N TYR A 59 -6.65 -8.76 6.64
CA TYR A 59 -6.32 -10.18 6.79
C TYR A 59 -6.89 -10.74 8.10
N THR A 60 -6.61 -10.08 9.23
CA THR A 60 -7.11 -10.50 10.53
C THR A 60 -7.10 -9.35 11.53
N ARG A 61 -7.79 -9.53 12.66
CA ARG A 61 -7.70 -8.67 13.84
C ARG A 61 -7.28 -9.50 15.04
N SER A 62 -6.49 -8.89 15.91
CA SER A 62 -6.19 -9.45 17.22
C SER A 62 -7.47 -9.59 18.04
N GLN A 63 -7.55 -10.66 18.83
CA GLN A 63 -8.63 -10.86 19.79
C GLN A 63 -8.34 -10.19 21.14
N ASN A 64 -7.06 -9.94 21.44
CA ASN A 64 -6.60 -9.54 22.77
C ASN A 64 -6.06 -8.10 22.82
N ALA A 65 -5.79 -7.52 21.66
CA ALA A 65 -5.26 -6.16 21.50
C ALA A 65 -5.99 -5.45 20.36
N ASN A 66 -5.94 -4.11 20.36
CA ASN A 66 -6.53 -3.31 19.29
C ASN A 66 -5.63 -3.28 18.04
N ILE A 67 -5.20 -4.44 17.55
CA ILE A 67 -4.27 -4.57 16.43
C ILE A 67 -4.99 -5.21 15.26
N SER A 68 -4.88 -4.59 14.08
CA SER A 68 -5.41 -5.13 12.83
C SER A 68 -4.29 -5.35 11.82
N ILE A 69 -4.31 -6.48 11.13
CA ILE A 69 -3.33 -6.83 10.10
C ILE A 69 -3.94 -6.65 8.73
N TYR A 70 -3.22 -5.93 7.88
CA TYR A 70 -3.59 -5.66 6.51
C TYR A 70 -2.54 -6.21 5.55
N VAL A 71 -2.99 -6.64 4.39
CA VAL A 71 -2.13 -7.15 3.33
C VAL A 71 -2.44 -6.38 2.05
N TYR A 72 -1.39 -5.75 1.50
CA TYR A 72 -1.47 -4.94 0.29
C TYR A 72 -0.51 -5.42 -0.79
N GLN A 73 -0.90 -5.19 -2.04
CA GLN A 73 0.03 -5.19 -3.16
C GLN A 73 0.52 -3.77 -3.42
N TRP A 74 1.80 -3.62 -3.81
CA TRP A 74 2.33 -2.34 -4.26
C TRP A 74 1.49 -1.73 -5.40
N SER A 75 1.01 -2.56 -6.32
CA SER A 75 0.11 -2.14 -7.39
C SER A 75 -1.16 -1.49 -6.88
N ASP A 76 -1.77 -2.03 -5.82
CA ASP A 76 -3.00 -1.51 -5.24
C ASP A 76 -2.77 -0.16 -4.59
N ILE A 77 -1.68 -0.04 -3.81
CA ILE A 77 -1.30 1.21 -3.15
C ILE A 77 -1.06 2.30 -4.18
N ILE A 78 -0.30 2.01 -5.24
CA ILE A 78 0.01 2.99 -6.30
C ILE A 78 -1.27 3.38 -7.05
N ALA A 79 -2.10 2.40 -7.42
CA ALA A 79 -3.34 2.67 -8.15
C ALA A 79 -4.36 3.47 -7.32
N GLU A 80 -4.46 3.21 -6.02
CA GLU A 80 -5.31 3.96 -5.12
C GLU A 80 -4.81 5.40 -4.93
N ASN A 81 -3.51 5.60 -4.71
CA ASN A 81 -2.94 6.94 -4.57
C ASN A 81 -3.04 7.74 -5.87
N ARG A 82 -2.79 7.13 -7.03
CA ARG A 82 -3.04 7.78 -8.33
C ARG A 82 -4.49 8.24 -8.46
N ARG A 83 -5.47 7.39 -8.13
CA ARG A 83 -6.90 7.77 -8.17
C ARG A 83 -7.21 8.93 -7.22
N ARG A 84 -6.69 8.90 -5.99
CA ARG A 84 -6.88 10.00 -5.01
C ARG A 84 -6.27 11.31 -5.50
N LEU A 85 -5.07 11.26 -6.06
CA LEU A 85 -4.39 12.43 -6.62
C LEU A 85 -5.12 12.98 -7.84
N SER A 86 -5.56 12.13 -8.77
CA SER A 86 -6.37 12.55 -9.92
C SER A 86 -7.70 13.17 -9.49
N PHE A 87 -8.38 12.57 -8.50
CA PHE A 87 -9.61 13.14 -7.94
C PHE A 87 -9.36 14.52 -7.33
N LEU A 88 -8.30 14.68 -6.53
CA LEU A 88 -7.94 15.95 -5.92
C LEU A 88 -7.54 17.00 -6.97
N GLY A 89 -6.76 16.62 -7.99
CA GLY A 89 -6.39 17.50 -9.10
C GLY A 89 -7.62 18.02 -9.85
N ASN A 90 -8.58 17.14 -10.14
CA ASN A 90 -9.86 17.50 -10.76
C ASN A 90 -10.67 18.44 -9.86
N ALA A 91 -10.76 18.16 -8.56
CA ALA A 91 -11.50 18.97 -7.61
C ALA A 91 -10.90 20.38 -7.43
N LEU A 92 -9.57 20.47 -7.38
CA LEU A 92 -8.84 21.74 -7.21
C LEU A 92 -8.73 22.55 -8.51
N LYS A 93 -9.25 22.05 -9.65
CA LYS A 93 -9.09 22.64 -10.99
C LYS A 93 -7.62 22.99 -11.30
N VAL A 94 -6.67 22.31 -10.67
CA VAL A 94 -5.25 22.48 -10.97
C VAL A 94 -5.09 21.87 -12.34
N LYS A 95 -4.99 22.72 -13.36
CA LYS A 95 -4.69 22.28 -14.73
C LYS A 95 -3.52 21.31 -14.64
N ASP A 96 -3.68 20.13 -15.26
CA ASP A 96 -2.58 19.25 -15.62
C ASP A 96 -1.58 20.10 -16.39
N THR A 97 -0.66 20.71 -15.65
CA THR A 97 0.35 21.56 -16.23
C THR A 97 1.37 20.57 -16.71
N ASN A 98 1.39 20.33 -18.03
CA ASN A 98 2.35 19.44 -18.65
C ASN A 98 3.72 19.81 -18.08
N ILE A 99 4.29 18.88 -17.29
CA ILE A 99 5.50 19.12 -16.51
C ILE A 99 6.63 19.56 -17.44
N GLN A 100 6.65 19.06 -18.68
CA GLN A 100 7.61 19.51 -19.69
C GLN A 100 7.40 20.98 -20.09
N LYS A 101 6.14 21.43 -20.20
CA LYS A 101 5.82 22.83 -20.51
C LYS A 101 6.18 23.75 -19.33
N PHE A 102 5.83 23.36 -18.10
CA PHE A 102 6.20 24.12 -16.90
C PHE A 102 7.72 24.28 -16.76
N ILE A 103 8.47 23.20 -16.96
CA ILE A 103 9.94 23.24 -16.83
C ILE A 103 10.56 24.07 -17.97
N LYS A 104 10.09 23.93 -19.21
CA LYS A 104 10.56 24.77 -20.33
C LYS A 104 10.28 26.26 -20.10
N GLU A 105 9.13 26.60 -19.51
CA GLU A 105 8.75 28.01 -19.27
C GLU A 105 9.44 28.61 -18.04
N LYS A 106 9.68 27.83 -16.97
CA LYS A 106 10.25 28.33 -15.71
C LYS A 106 11.76 28.12 -15.55
N TYR A 107 12.33 27.14 -16.25
CA TYR A 107 13.73 26.76 -16.15
C TYR A 107 14.33 26.46 -17.54
N PRO A 108 14.33 27.45 -18.46
CA PRO A 108 14.79 27.26 -19.84
C PRO A 108 16.26 26.84 -19.94
N ASP A 109 17.08 27.18 -18.94
CA ASP A 109 18.52 26.89 -18.91
C ASP A 109 18.85 25.45 -18.46
N TYR A 110 17.88 24.73 -17.87
CA TYR A 110 18.04 23.32 -17.53
C TYR A 110 17.72 22.46 -18.75
N GLY A 111 18.75 22.13 -19.53
CA GLY A 111 18.66 21.22 -20.65
C GLY A 111 18.32 19.79 -20.22
N ILE A 112 17.03 19.49 -20.04
CA ILE A 112 16.57 18.10 -19.87
C ILE A 112 16.82 17.36 -21.18
N LYS A 113 17.96 16.66 -21.26
CA LYS A 113 18.17 15.64 -22.29
C LYS A 113 17.07 14.59 -22.10
N LYS A 114 16.37 14.26 -23.20
CA LYS A 114 15.36 13.20 -23.28
C LYS A 114 15.78 12.02 -22.41
N ALA A 115 15.15 11.84 -21.26
CA ALA A 115 15.09 10.52 -20.66
C ALA A 115 14.35 9.66 -21.69
N VAL A 116 15.09 8.76 -22.31
CA VAL A 116 14.58 7.77 -23.25
C VAL A 116 13.56 6.94 -22.47
N LEU A 117 12.28 7.23 -22.69
CA LEU A 117 11.22 6.27 -22.39
C LEU A 117 11.32 5.21 -23.48
N LEU A 118 11.87 4.05 -23.10
CA LEU A 118 11.68 2.80 -23.82
C LEU A 118 10.20 2.43 -23.65
N ASP A 119 9.37 2.91 -24.58
CA ASP A 119 8.05 2.38 -24.84
C ASP A 119 8.08 1.84 -26.29
N GLU A 120 8.43 0.57 -26.44
CA GLU A 120 7.92 -0.31 -27.50
C GLU A 120 7.04 -1.38 -26.84
#